data_AF-A0A924AY54-F1
#
_entry.id   AF-A0A924AY54-F1
#
_cell.length_a   1.000
_cell.length_b   1.000
_cell.length_c   1.000
_cell.angle_alpha   90.00
_cell.angle_beta   90.00
_cell.angle_gamma   90.00
#
_symmetry.space_group_name_H-M   'P 1'
#
loop_
_entity.id
_entity.type
_entity.pdbx_description
1 polymer ?
#
loop_
_entity_poly.entity_id
_entity_poly.type
_entity_poly.pdbx_seq_one_letter_code
_entity_poly.pdbx_strand_id
1 'polypeptide(L)'
;MTATLDQLYRAWRQLEFPRTSSDADLEKLHADIALADHWVSEAVVPYVTRSKFTPARIDLIAELARYEERAAALAARLEPEEQALAARYSAYIEAQRAVYAAFLERAPVAEPEV
;
A
#
# COMPACT_ATOMS: atom_id res chain seq x y z
N MET A 1 -5.45 -20.66 1.08
CA MET A 1 -5.25 -20.34 -0.34
C MET A 1 -4.75 -18.90 -0.41
N THR A 2 -3.50 -18.69 -0.81
CA THR A 2 -2.95 -17.32 -0.99
C THR A 2 -3.64 -16.68 -2.19
N ALA A 3 -4.17 -15.46 -2.04
CA ALA A 3 -4.80 -14.75 -3.15
C ALA A 3 -3.76 -14.46 -4.25
N THR A 4 -4.17 -14.53 -5.52
CA THR A 4 -3.27 -14.23 -6.63
C THR A 4 -3.04 -12.72 -6.75
N LEU A 5 -1.94 -12.32 -7.40
CA LEU A 5 -1.66 -10.90 -7.68
C LEU A 5 -2.84 -10.21 -8.37
N ASP A 6 -3.48 -10.86 -9.35
CA ASP A 6 -4.64 -10.30 -10.05
C ASP A 6 -5.85 -10.07 -9.14
N GLN A 7 -6.09 -10.98 -8.18
CA GLN A 7 -7.17 -10.83 -7.21
C GLN A 7 -6.89 -9.67 -6.26
N LEU A 8 -5.67 -9.58 -5.73
CA LEU A 8 -5.24 -8.49 -4.84
C LEU A 8 -5.25 -7.14 -5.57
N TYR A 9 -4.78 -7.11 -6.82
CA TYR A 9 -4.84 -5.92 -7.66
C TYR A 9 -6.27 -5.44 -7.87
N ARG A 10 -7.19 -6.33 -8.28
CA ARG A 10 -8.60 -5.97 -8.47
C ARG A 10 -9.25 -5.47 -7.18
N ALA A 11 -8.97 -6.12 -6.05
CA ALA A 11 -9.47 -5.72 -4.75
C ALA A 11 -8.98 -4.32 -4.37
N TRP A 12 -7.67 -4.06 -4.46
CA TRP A 12 -7.09 -2.75 -4.18
C TRP A 12 -7.65 -1.66 -5.11
N ARG A 13 -7.83 -1.94 -6.41
CA ARG A 13 -8.42 -0.98 -7.36
C ARG A 13 -9.91 -0.68 -7.12
N GLN A 14 -10.60 -1.49 -6.34
CA GLN A 14 -12.00 -1.26 -5.93
C GLN A 14 -12.12 -0.48 -4.61
N LEU A 15 -11.03 -0.31 -3.87
CA LEU A 15 -11.03 0.49 -2.65
C LEU A 15 -11.09 1.99 -3.00
N GLU A 16 -11.96 2.72 -2.31
CA GLU A 16 -11.93 4.18 -2.34
C GLU A 16 -10.69 4.66 -1.57
N PHE A 17 -9.93 5.58 -2.16
CA PHE A 17 -8.82 6.22 -1.46
C PHE A 17 -9.39 6.97 -0.23
N PRO A 18 -8.92 6.69 0.99
CA PRO A 18 -9.59 7.24 2.18
C PRO A 18 -9.45 8.76 2.22
N ARG A 19 -10.50 9.45 2.68
CA ARG A 19 -10.55 10.92 2.73
C ARG A 19 -9.45 11.51 3.62
N THR A 20 -9.14 12.79 3.42
CA THR A 20 -8.25 13.53 4.33
C THR A 20 -8.96 13.90 5.64
N SER A 21 -8.19 14.34 6.64
CA SER A 21 -8.67 14.89 7.91
C SER A 21 -8.19 16.33 8.09
N SER A 22 -8.84 17.09 8.97
CA SER A 22 -8.32 18.38 9.47
C SER A 22 -7.32 18.21 10.62
N ASP A 23 -7.20 17.01 11.19
CA ASP A 23 -6.13 16.67 12.13
C ASP A 23 -4.80 16.60 11.38
N ALA A 24 -3.80 17.35 11.85
CA ALA A 24 -2.53 17.51 11.16
C ALA A 24 -1.73 16.21 11.07
N ASP A 25 -1.85 15.31 12.05
CA ASP A 25 -1.12 14.05 12.06
C ASP A 25 -1.73 13.05 11.06
N LEU A 26 -3.06 13.03 10.94
CA LEU A 26 -3.80 12.28 9.94
C LEU A 26 -3.62 12.85 8.52
N GLU A 27 -3.60 14.18 8.35
CA GLU A 27 -3.32 14.83 7.07
C GLU A 27 -1.93 14.45 6.55
N LYS A 28 -0.91 14.48 7.43
CA LYS A 28 0.43 14.05 7.05
C LYS A 28 0.48 12.57 6.70
N LEU A 29 -0.19 11.71 7.47
CA LEU A 29 -0.28 10.28 7.14
C LEU A 29 -1.00 10.05 5.80
N HIS A 30 -2.05 10.81 5.51
CA HIS A 30 -2.74 10.77 4.21
C HIS A 30 -1.81 11.09 3.04
N ALA A 31 -0.96 12.11 3.18
CA ALA A 31 0.04 12.46 2.17
C ALA A 31 1.10 11.35 1.98
N ASP A 32 1.55 10.74 3.07
CA ASP A 32 2.50 9.61 3.04
C ASP A 32 1.89 8.39 2.33
N ILE A 33 0.61 8.07 2.58
CA ILE A 33 -0.12 6.99 1.91
C ILE A 33 -0.36 7.32 0.42
N ALA A 34 -0.63 8.58 0.07
CA ALA A 34 -0.77 9.00 -1.33
C ALA A 34 0.53 8.82 -2.12
N LEU A 35 1.67 9.11 -1.49
CA LEU A 35 2.98 8.88 -2.10
C LEU A 35 3.26 7.37 -2.27
N ALA A 36 2.92 6.55 -1.27
CA ALA A 36 3.00 5.10 -1.40
C ALA A 36 2.07 4.57 -2.51
N ASP A 37 0.86 5.12 -2.64
CA ASP A 37 -0.08 4.73 -3.69
C ASP A 37 0.47 4.96 -5.09
N HIS A 38 1.15 6.10 -5.26
CA HIS A 38 1.87 6.39 -6.49
C HIS A 38 2.94 5.34 -6.78
N TRP A 39 3.81 5.01 -5.82
CA TRP A 39 4.86 4.00 -6.02
C TRP A 39 4.32 2.59 -6.27
N VAL A 40 3.28 2.16 -5.54
CA VAL A 40 2.61 0.87 -5.79
C VAL A 40 2.00 0.87 -7.18
N SER A 41 1.33 1.96 -7.59
CA SER A 41 0.73 2.09 -8.91
C SER A 41 1.77 2.02 -10.03
N GLU A 42 2.88 2.75 -9.91
CA GLU A 42 3.95 2.75 -10.90
C GLU A 42 4.62 1.38 -11.09
N ALA A 43 4.67 0.57 -10.03
CA ALA A 43 5.24 -0.78 -10.10
C ALA A 43 4.23 -1.83 -10.58
N VAL A 44 3.06 -1.89 -9.96
CA VAL A 44 2.09 -2.99 -10.12
C VAL A 44 1.28 -2.83 -11.41
N VAL A 45 0.81 -1.62 -11.75
CA VAL A 45 -0.09 -1.42 -12.90
C VAL A 45 0.59 -1.81 -14.21
N PRO A 46 1.84 -1.39 -14.52
CA PRO A 46 2.51 -1.82 -15.73
C PRO A 46 2.78 -3.32 -15.77
N TYR A 47 2.99 -3.96 -14.62
CA TYR A 47 3.16 -5.40 -14.55
C TYR A 47 1.87 -6.14 -14.90
N VAL A 48 0.75 -5.79 -14.26
CA VAL A 48 -0.53 -6.47 -14.51
C VAL A 48 -1.05 -6.19 -15.92
N THR A 49 -0.79 -5.00 -16.47
CA THR A 49 -1.32 -4.60 -17.79
C THR A 49 -0.41 -4.92 -18.97
N ARG A 50 0.91 -4.98 -18.75
CA ARG A 50 1.92 -5.10 -19.82
C ARG A 50 3.09 -6.03 -19.46
N SER A 51 3.01 -6.74 -18.34
CA SER A 51 4.07 -7.63 -17.83
C SER A 51 5.43 -6.95 -17.63
N LYS A 52 5.44 -5.62 -17.42
CA LYS A 52 6.67 -4.87 -17.14
C LYS A 52 6.98 -4.88 -15.65
N PHE A 53 8.01 -5.62 -15.25
CA PHE A 53 8.48 -5.68 -13.87
C PHE A 53 9.45 -4.53 -13.58
N THR A 54 9.02 -3.54 -12.80
CA THR A 54 9.88 -2.43 -12.37
C THR A 54 9.52 -2.07 -10.92
N PRO A 55 10.17 -2.67 -9.92
CA PRO A 55 9.87 -2.41 -8.52
C PRO A 55 10.29 -1.00 -8.12
N ALA A 56 9.70 -0.49 -7.03
CA ALA A 56 10.12 0.76 -6.44
C ALA A 56 11.59 0.67 -5.99
N ARG A 57 12.32 1.78 -6.06
CA ARG A 57 13.74 1.84 -5.66
C ARG A 57 13.95 1.90 -4.15
N ILE A 58 12.87 2.04 -3.39
CA ILE A 58 12.87 2.08 -1.93
C ILE A 58 12.30 0.77 -1.38
N ASP A 59 12.55 0.51 -0.09
CA ASP A 59 11.89 -0.58 0.62
C ASP A 59 10.44 -0.22 0.95
N LEU A 60 9.58 -0.30 -0.05
CA LEU A 60 8.17 0.08 0.05
C LEU A 60 7.39 -0.84 1.01
N ILE A 61 7.82 -2.10 1.20
CA ILE A 61 7.19 -2.99 2.19
C ILE A 61 7.47 -2.47 3.61
N ALA A 62 8.69 -2.06 3.90
CA ALA A 62 9.04 -1.47 5.19
C ALA A 62 8.34 -0.13 5.42
N GLU A 63 8.25 0.74 4.40
CA GLU A 63 7.54 2.02 4.54
C GLU A 63 6.04 1.82 4.81
N LEU A 64 5.38 0.90 4.09
CA LEU A 64 3.96 0.58 4.33
C LEU A 64 3.75 0.04 5.75
N ALA A 65 4.64 -0.80 6.27
CA ALA A 65 4.57 -1.28 7.65
C ALA A 65 4.68 -0.14 8.68
N ARG A 66 5.56 0.84 8.45
CA ARG A 66 5.68 2.02 9.32
C ARG A 66 4.41 2.88 9.30
N TYR A 67 3.77 3.02 8.14
CA TYR A 67 2.52 3.77 8.04
C TYR A 67 1.37 3.06 8.77
N GLU A 68 1.34 1.74 8.72
CA GLU A 68 0.39 0.90 9.47
C GLU A 68 0.57 1.07 10.99
N GLU A 69 1.82 1.00 11.48
CA GLU A 69 2.15 1.26 12.89
C GLU A 69 1.75 2.68 13.32
N ARG A 70 2.00 3.68 12.46
CA ARG A 70 1.61 5.05 12.73
C ARG A 70 0.09 5.21 12.77
N ALA A 71 -0.66 4.60 11.86
CA ALA A 71 -2.11 4.61 11.86
C ALA A 71 -2.67 4.01 13.17
N ALA A 72 -2.10 2.89 13.64
CA ALA A 72 -2.47 2.26 14.91
C ALA A 72 -2.18 3.18 16.12
N ALA A 73 -1.00 3.82 16.15
CA ALA A 73 -0.63 4.75 17.20
C ALA A 73 -1.53 6.00 17.23
N LEU A 74 -1.97 6.48 16.06
CA LEU A 74 -2.94 7.57 15.95
C LEU A 74 -4.31 7.14 16.46
N ALA A 75 -4.81 5.97 16.05
CA ALA A 75 -6.11 5.46 16.50
C ALA A 75 -6.20 5.33 18.04
N ALA A 76 -5.09 5.04 18.72
CA ALA A 76 -5.08 4.90 20.18
C ALA A 76 -5.35 6.21 20.96
N ARG A 77 -5.26 7.39 20.31
CA ARG A 77 -5.35 8.71 20.97
C ARG A 77 -6.37 9.67 20.37
N LEU A 78 -7.04 9.29 19.28
CA LEU A 78 -7.96 10.16 18.54
C LEU A 78 -9.42 9.91 18.95
N GLU A 79 -10.31 10.81 18.56
CA GLU A 79 -11.75 10.66 18.81
C GLU A 79 -12.37 9.57 17.90
N PRO A 80 -13.52 8.97 18.26
CA PRO A 80 -14.06 7.81 17.54
C PRO A 80 -14.23 7.97 16.02
N GLU A 81 -14.56 9.18 15.53
CA GLU A 81 -14.66 9.47 14.10
C GLU A 81 -13.30 9.35 13.39
N GLU A 82 -12.26 9.90 14.02
CA GLU A 82 -10.89 9.88 13.53
C GLU A 82 -10.24 8.49 13.69
N GLN A 83 -10.62 7.73 14.73
CA GLN A 83 -10.26 6.32 14.85
C GLN A 83 -10.80 5.50 13.68
N ALA A 84 -12.05 5.74 13.27
CA ALA A 84 -12.64 5.08 12.11
C ALA A 84 -11.90 5.45 10.82
N LEU A 85 -11.41 6.69 10.71
CA LEU A 85 -10.58 7.12 9.58
C LEU A 85 -9.20 6.45 9.60
N ALA A 86 -8.53 6.38 10.76
CA ALA A 86 -7.26 5.68 10.92
C ALA A 86 -7.39 4.18 10.54
N ALA A 87 -8.51 3.54 10.92
CA ALA A 87 -8.79 2.16 10.50
C ALA A 87 -8.94 2.02 8.97
N ARG A 88 -9.53 3.01 8.29
CA ARG A 88 -9.60 3.03 6.82
C ARG A 88 -8.23 3.22 6.19
N TYR A 89 -7.36 4.05 6.76
CA TYR A 89 -5.96 4.14 6.33
C TYR A 89 -5.23 2.80 6.48
N SER A 90 -5.34 2.14 7.64
CA SER A 90 -4.74 0.82 7.86
C SER A 90 -5.22 -0.21 6.83
N ALA A 91 -6.53 -0.29 6.56
CA ALA A 91 -7.06 -1.22 5.56
C ALA A 91 -6.54 -0.93 4.15
N TYR A 92 -6.36 0.35 3.79
CA TYR A 92 -5.81 0.73 2.49
C TYR A 92 -4.31 0.37 2.37
N ILE A 93 -3.53 0.65 3.42
CA ILE A 93 -2.11 0.30 3.52
C ILE A 93 -1.92 -1.22 3.45
N GLU A 94 -2.76 -2.00 4.14
CA GLU A 94 -2.72 -3.46 4.12
C GLU A 94 -2.95 -3.99 2.69
N ALA A 95 -3.94 -3.44 1.98
CA ALA A 95 -4.21 -3.80 0.59
C ALA A 95 -3.02 -3.46 -0.34
N GLN A 96 -2.41 -2.29 -0.17
CA GLN A 96 -1.20 -1.88 -0.89
C GLN A 96 -0.02 -2.83 -0.60
N ARG A 97 0.17 -3.20 0.66
CA ARG A 97 1.25 -4.10 1.08
C ARG A 97 1.06 -5.50 0.52
N ALA A 98 -0.17 -6.01 0.55
CA ALA A 98 -0.52 -7.32 -0.01
C ALA A 98 -0.28 -7.37 -1.52
N VAL A 99 -0.76 -6.38 -2.28
CA VAL A 99 -0.57 -6.37 -3.74
C VAL A 99 0.90 -6.17 -4.12
N TYR A 100 1.63 -5.32 -3.41
CA TYR A 100 3.04 -5.09 -3.70
C TYR A 100 3.90 -6.31 -3.34
N ALA A 101 3.64 -6.98 -2.21
CA ALA A 101 4.31 -8.22 -1.85
C ALA A 101 4.06 -9.32 -2.90
N ALA A 102 2.80 -9.52 -3.29
CA ALA A 102 2.45 -10.48 -4.33
C ALA A 102 3.05 -10.13 -5.70
N PHE A 103 3.31 -8.84 -5.98
CA PHE A 103 4.04 -8.40 -7.16
C PHE A 103 5.52 -8.78 -7.05
N LEU A 104 6.19 -8.51 -5.93
CA LEU A 104 7.60 -8.86 -5.72
C LEU A 104 7.86 -10.37 -5.81
N GLU A 105 6.91 -11.21 -5.37
CA GLU A 105 6.97 -12.67 -5.54
C GLU A 105 6.98 -13.11 -7.01
N ARG A 106 6.57 -12.23 -7.94
CA ARG A 106 6.64 -12.47 -9.39
C ARG A 106 7.95 -12.00 -10.03
N ALA A 107 8.92 -11.57 -9.23
CA ALA A 107 10.23 -11.21 -9.74
C ALA A 107 10.74 -12.34 -10.64
N PRO A 108 11.16 -12.04 -11.89
CA PRO A 108 11.81 -13.04 -12.71
C PRO A 108 13.02 -13.53 -11.92
N VAL A 109 13.15 -14.85 -11.77
CA VAL A 109 14.34 -15.46 -11.18
C VAL A 109 15.51 -14.95 -12.01
N ALA A 110 16.42 -14.21 -11.40
CA ALA A 110 17.64 -13.81 -12.06
C ALA A 110 18.33 -15.09 -12.53
N GLU A 111 18.43 -15.30 -13.84
CA GLU A 111 19.31 -16.32 -14.36
C GLU A 111 20.72 -15.98 -13.83
N PRO A 112 21.41 -16.92 -13.18
CA PRO A 112 22.78 -16.67 -12.76
C PRO A 112 23.60 -16.34 -14.01
N GLU A 113 24.22 -15.16 -14.05
CA GLU A 113 25.27 -14.86 -15.03
C GLU A 113 26.34 -15.95 -14.91
N VAL A 114 26.50 -16.71 -16.00
CA VAL A 114 27.47 -17.80 -16.14
C VAL A 114 28.82 -17.23 -16.58
#